data_AF-A0A940BZX9-F1
#
_entry.id   AF-A0A940BZX9-F1
#
_cell.length_a   1.000
_cell.length_b   1.000
_cell.length_c   1.000
_cell.angle_alpha   90.00
_cell.angle_beta   90.00
_cell.angle_gamma   90.00
#
_symmetry.space_group_name_H-M   'P 1'
#
loop_
_entity.id
_entity.type
_entity.pdbx_description
1 polymer ?
#
loop_
_entity_poly.entity_id
_entity_poly.type
_entity_poly.pdbx_seq_one_letter_code
_entity_poly.pdbx_strand_id
1 'polypeptide(L)' 'MVKEKRNKTATGIYFPCTDAQKRKIKSIAAKCGLGQGEYILKRALGYEPKTVPPDAFCVFHKKLCDLLDSPPTPAVEEAA' A
#
# COMPACT_ATOMS: atom_id res chain seq x y z
N MET A 1 -18.69 12.27 -29.32
CA MET A 1 -18.09 11.33 -28.36
C MET A 1 -17.39 12.15 -27.28
N VAL A 2 -18.03 12.23 -26.11
CA VAL A 2 -17.53 12.99 -24.95
C VAL A 2 -16.22 12.34 -24.49
N LYS A 3 -15.10 13.07 -24.57
CA LYS A 3 -13.87 12.63 -23.92
C LYS A 3 -13.94 13.03 -22.45
N GLU A 4 -14.35 12.03 -21.69
CA GLU A 4 -14.40 11.89 -20.25
C GLU A 4 -13.30 12.64 -19.48
N LYS A 5 -13.72 13.23 -18.36
CA LYS A 5 -12.99 14.13 -17.47
C LYS A 5 -11.67 13.57 -16.96
N ARG A 6 -10.57 14.33 -17.12
CA ARG A 6 -9.40 14.19 -16.24
C ARG A 6 -9.54 15.16 -15.06
N ASN A 7 -10.17 14.72 -13.97
CA ASN A 7 -9.94 15.33 -12.65
C ASN A 7 -8.59 14.85 -12.12
N LYS A 8 -7.50 15.33 -12.74
CA LYS A 8 -6.15 15.14 -12.20
C LYS A 8 -6.02 16.14 -11.07
N THR A 9 -6.05 15.67 -9.82
CA THR A 9 -5.78 16.50 -8.64
C THR A 9 -4.55 17.39 -8.92
N ALA A 10 -4.76 18.69 -8.79
CA ALA A 10 -3.96 19.75 -9.42
C ALA A 10 -2.58 19.98 -8.79
N THR A 11 -2.01 19.00 -8.08
CA THR A 11 -0.77 19.13 -7.31
C THR A 11 0.10 17.89 -7.50
N GLY A 12 0.66 17.74 -8.69
CA GLY A 12 1.71 16.76 -8.95
C GLY A 12 3.07 17.30 -8.54
N ILE A 13 3.83 16.55 -7.75
CA ILE A 13 5.23 16.88 -7.42
C ILE A 13 6.11 16.40 -8.58
N TYR A 14 6.86 17.30 -9.18
CA TYR A 14 7.86 16.98 -10.20
C TYR A 14 9.27 17.21 -9.65
N PHE A 15 10.16 16.26 -9.90
CA PHE A 15 11.56 16.34 -9.50
C PHE A 15 12.45 15.75 -10.59
N PRO A 16 13.69 16.27 -10.75
CA PRO A 16 14.62 15.74 -11.73
C PRO A 16 15.07 14.34 -11.32
N CYS A 17 15.09 13.43 -12.29
CA CYS A 17 15.58 12.07 -12.12
C CYS A 17 16.24 11.57 -13.39
N THR A 18 17.40 10.96 -13.23
CA THR A 18 18.10 10.21 -14.28
C THR A 18 17.31 8.95 -14.66
N ASP A 19 17.53 8.42 -15.86
CA ASP A 19 16.84 7.20 -16.27
C ASP A 19 17.25 5.98 -15.43
N ALA A 20 18.47 5.97 -14.89
CA ALA A 20 18.91 4.96 -13.93
C ALA A 20 18.07 5.01 -12.64
N GLN A 21 17.81 6.21 -12.10
CA GLN A 21 16.95 6.39 -10.93
C GLN A 21 15.50 5.97 -11.21
N LYS A 22 14.93 6.34 -12.37
CA LYS A 22 13.59 5.91 -12.78
C LYS A 22 13.47 4.39 -12.85
N ARG A 23 14.47 3.71 -13.45
CA ARG A 23 14.51 2.24 -13.49
C ARG A 23 14.59 1.61 -12.10
N LYS A 24 15.41 2.18 -11.22
CA LYS A 24 15.53 1.73 -9.82
C LYS A 24 14.21 1.89 -9.06
N ILE A 25 13.57 3.05 -9.17
CA ILE A 25 12.25 3.32 -8.56
C ILE A 25 11.21 2.32 -9.06
N LYS A 26 11.14 2.09 -10.38
CA LYS A 26 10.21 1.13 -10.98
C LYS A 26 10.42 -0.29 -10.43
N SER A 27 11.68 -0.73 -10.31
CA SER A 27 12.00 -2.06 -9.78
C SER A 27 11.62 -2.21 -8.31
N ILE A 28 11.93 -1.21 -7.47
CA ILE A 28 11.61 -1.27 -6.03
C ILE A 28 10.10 -1.19 -5.80
N ALA A 29 9.40 -0.28 -6.49
CA ALA A 29 7.96 -0.17 -6.39
C ALA A 29 7.27 -1.50 -6.73
N ALA A 30 7.73 -2.19 -7.78
CA ALA A 30 7.23 -3.52 -8.15
C ALA A 30 7.48 -4.57 -7.06
N LYS A 31 8.66 -4.59 -6.43
CA LYS A 31 8.96 -5.50 -5.30
C LYS A 31 8.06 -5.24 -4.08
N CYS A 32 7.67 -3.99 -3.87
CA CYS A 32 6.75 -3.61 -2.80
C CYS A 32 5.27 -3.83 -3.17
N GLY A 33 4.96 -4.26 -4.41
CA GLY A 33 3.58 -4.38 -4.88
C GLY A 33 2.85 -3.04 -5.05
N LEU A 34 3.58 -1.94 -5.25
CA LEU A 34 3.04 -0.57 -5.33
C LEU A 34 3.19 0.03 -6.72
N GLY A 35 2.29 0.96 -7.06
CA GLY A 35 2.49 1.86 -8.19
C GLY A 35 3.66 2.83 -7.94
N GLN A 36 4.33 3.31 -9.00
CA GLN A 36 5.47 4.22 -8.85
C GLN A 36 5.12 5.50 -8.08
N GLY A 37 3.97 6.12 -8.39
CA GLY A 37 3.52 7.34 -7.71
C GLY A 37 3.20 7.10 -6.24
N GLU A 38 2.54 5.98 -5.92
CA GLU A 38 2.22 5.60 -4.56
C GLU A 38 3.49 5.30 -3.74
N TYR A 39 4.46 4.59 -4.34
CA TYR A 39 5.76 4.35 -3.73
C TYR A 39 6.47 5.67 -3.40
N ILE A 40 6.53 6.63 -4.33
CA ILE A 40 7.18 7.93 -4.11
C ILE A 40 6.48 8.72 -2.99
N LEU A 41 5.14 8.76 -2.99
CA LEU A 41 4.37 9.45 -1.95
C LEU A 41 4.63 8.85 -0.57
N LYS A 42 4.61 7.51 -0.45
CA LYS A 42 4.94 6.80 0.79
C LYS A 42 6.35 7.15 1.26
N ARG A 43 7.35 7.18 0.35
CA ARG A 43 8.72 7.59 0.69
C ARG A 43 8.82 9.04 1.13
N ALA A 44 8.09 9.95 0.49
CA ALA A 44 8.04 11.37 0.89
C ALA A 44 7.40 11.55 2.29
N LEU A 45 6.47 10.68 2.66
CA LEU A 45 5.84 10.63 3.99
C LEU A 45 6.68 9.86 5.03
N GLY A 46 7.90 9.42 4.70
CA GLY A 46 8.78 8.69 5.62
C GLY A 46 8.42 7.20 5.81
N TYR A 47 7.52 6.65 4.99
CA TYR A 47 7.19 5.24 5.04
C TYR A 47 8.36 4.38 4.54
N GLU A 48 8.72 3.37 5.32
CA GLU A 48 9.76 2.41 4.97
C GLU A 48 9.17 1.00 4.82
N PRO A 49 9.44 0.30 3.69
CA PRO A 49 9.00 -1.08 3.52
C PRO A 49 9.64 -1.94 4.62
N LYS A 50 8.83 -2.33 5.61
CA LYS A 50 9.28 -3.26 6.65
C LYS A 50 9.18 -4.67 6.11
N THR A 51 10.30 -5.38 6.12
CA THR A 51 10.31 -6.82 5.87
C THR A 51 9.83 -7.52 7.13
N VAL A 52 8.57 -7.96 7.14
CA VAL A 52 8.08 -8.81 8.22
C VAL A 52 8.61 -10.22 7.97
N PRO A 53 9.40 -10.80 8.89
CA PRO A 53 9.85 -12.17 8.72
C PRO A 53 8.65 -13.12 8.64
N PRO A 54 8.69 -14.17 7.79
CA PRO A 54 7.56 -15.06 7.57
C PRO A 54 6.96 -15.62 8.87
N ASP A 55 7.81 -15.91 9.87
CA ASP A 55 7.38 -16.46 11.16
C ASP A 55 6.48 -15.47 11.93
N ALA A 56 6.84 -14.19 11.98
CA ALA A 56 6.02 -13.16 12.62
C ALA A 56 4.68 -12.96 11.89
N PHE A 57 4.68 -13.06 10.55
CA PHE A 57 3.47 -13.00 9.75
C PHE A 57 2.56 -14.21 10.03
N CYS A 58 3.12 -15.42 10.09
CA CYS A 58 2.37 -16.64 10.37
C CYS A 58 1.72 -16.60 11.76
N VAL A 59 2.43 -16.11 12.78
CA VAL A 59 1.87 -15.94 14.13
C VAL A 59 0.73 -14.93 14.13
N PHE A 60 0.90 -13.78 13.46
CA PHE A 60 -0.17 -12.79 13.35
C PHE A 60 -1.39 -13.33 12.59
N HIS A 61 -1.16 -14.00 11.47
CA HIS A 61 -2.20 -14.60 10.64
C HIS A 61 -3.02 -15.64 11.41
N LYS A 62 -2.37 -16.50 12.21
CA LYS A 62 -3.08 -17.46 13.06
C LYS A 62 -4.03 -16.78 14.04
N LYS A 63 -3.58 -15.72 14.72
CA LYS A 63 -4.43 -14.95 15.64
C LYS A 63 -5.64 -14.31 14.93
N LEU A 64 -5.49 -13.90 13.68
CA LEU A 64 -6.61 -13.39 12.89
C LEU A 64 -7.62 -14.50 12.54
N CYS A 65 -7.15 -15.69 12.16
CA CYS A 65 -8.02 -16.84 11.95
C CYS A 65 -8.79 -17.19 13.24
N ASP A 66 -8.09 -17.29 14.37
CA ASP A 66 -8.69 -17.60 15.67
C ASP A 66 -9.78 -16.57 16.06
N LEU A 67 -9.57 -15.29 15.73
CA LEU A 67 -10.56 -14.24 15.96
C LEU A 67 -11.78 -14.37 15.05
N LEU A 68 -11.59 -14.72 13.78
CA LEU A 68 -12.69 -14.92 12.82
C LEU A 68 -13.52 -16.18 13.12
N ASP A 69 -12.87 -17.21 13.66
CA ASP A 69 -13.54 -18.46 14.08
C ASP A 69 -14.25 -18.31 15.44
N SER A 70 -13.98 -17.23 16.18
CA SER A 70 -14.66 -16.93 17.43
C SER A 70 -16.09 -16.41 17.19
N PRO A 71 -17.06 -16.74 18.05
CA PRO A 71 -18.43 -16.25 17.88
C PRO A 71 -18.44 -14.72 17.93
N PRO A 72 -19.20 -14.05 17.04
CA PRO A 72 -19.28 -12.60 17.04
C PRO A 72 -19.78 -12.14 18.40
N THR A 73 -19.04 -11.20 19.00
CA THR A 73 -19.53 -10.53 20.20
C THR A 73 -20.73 -9.65 19.81
N PRO A 74 -21.70 -9.41 20.71
CA PRO A 74 -22.91 -8.66 20.37
C PRO A 74 -22.64 -7.24 19.83
N ALA A 75 -21.47 -6.67 20.17
CA ALA A 75 -21.02 -5.38 19.62
C ALA A 75 -20.70 -5.41 18.12
N VAL A 76 -20.43 -6.59 17.54
CA VAL A 76 -20.13 -6.76 16.11
C VAL A 76 -21.41 -6.90 15.28
N GLU A 77 -22.49 -7.44 15.85
CA GLU A 77 -23.80 -7.51 15.18
C GLU A 77 -24.49 -6.15 15.07
N GLU A 78 -24.32 -5.24 16.04
CA GLU A 78 -24.95 -3.90 15.99
C GLU A 78 -24.36 -2.95 14.93
N ALA A 79 -23.22 -3.30 14.33
CA ALA A 79 -22.54 -2.50 13.32
C ALA A 79 -22.78 -2.96 11.87
N ALA A 80 -23.56 -4.04 11.65
CA ALA A 80 -23.89 -4.62 10.35
C ALA A 80 -25.32 -4.24 9.90
#